data_AF-A1ZVM4-F1
#
_entry.id   AF-A1ZVM4-F1
#
_cell.length_a   1.000
_cell.length_b   1.000
_cell.length_c   1.000
_cell.angle_alpha   90.00
_cell.angle_beta   90.00
_cell.angle_gamma   90.00
#
_symmetry.space_group_name_H-M   'P 1'
#
loop_
_entity.id
_entity.type
_entity.pdbx_description
1 polymer ?
#
loop_
_entity_poly.entity_id
_entity_poly.type
_entity_poly.pdbx_seq_one_letter_code
_entity_poly.pdbx_strand_id
1 'polypeptide(L)'
;MYITHKGKRYDLDLPRFLNKHVPESRQIKKMKHSNITIGNLIPAGVHVNILEIDHSQTSADQILVLLEKLKKEKLSLTIIYQSVYKERWKLVSGNHAPEKL
;
A
#
# COMPACT_ATOMS: atom_id res chain seq x y z
N MET A 1 -8.03 -2.46 -4.66
CA MET A 1 -6.81 -2.78 -3.89
C MET A 1 -7.21 -3.52 -2.64
N TYR A 2 -6.41 -4.48 -2.19
CA TYR A 2 -6.57 -5.14 -0.90
C TYR A 2 -5.21 -5.46 -0.30
N ILE A 3 -5.21 -5.73 1.00
CA ILE A 3 -4.05 -6.14 1.78
C ILE A 3 -4.28 -7.55 2.29
N THR A 4 -3.25 -8.38 2.23
CA THR A 4 -3.22 -9.65 2.95
C THR A 4 -2.21 -9.57 4.08
N HIS A 5 -2.62 -9.94 5.28
CA HIS A 5 -1.76 -9.96 6.47
C HIS A 5 -2.15 -11.14 7.34
N LYS A 6 -1.17 -11.94 7.78
CA LYS A 6 -1.40 -13.14 8.61
C LYS A 6 -2.50 -14.07 8.04
N GLY A 7 -2.54 -14.22 6.72
CA GLY A 7 -3.52 -15.07 6.02
C GLY A 7 -4.93 -14.49 5.88
N LYS A 8 -5.20 -13.29 6.41
CA LYS A 8 -6.49 -12.59 6.28
C LYS A 8 -6.42 -11.54 5.18
N ARG A 9 -7.52 -11.38 4.45
CA ARG A 9 -7.69 -10.34 3.43
C ARG A 9 -8.46 -9.15 4.01
N TYR A 10 -7.98 -7.95 3.69
CA TYR A 10 -8.55 -6.66 4.07
C TYR A 10 -8.75 -5.85 2.80
N ASP A 11 -9.99 -5.53 2.44
CA ASP A 11 -10.29 -4.65 1.30
C ASP A 11 -10.08 -3.16 1.70
N LEU A 12 -8.85 -2.84 2.06
CA LEU A 12 -8.39 -1.53 2.51
C LEU A 12 -7.10 -1.14 1.77
N ASP A 13 -6.86 0.16 1.69
CA ASP A 13 -5.55 0.70 1.33
C ASP A 13 -4.56 0.58 2.51
N LEU A 14 -3.26 0.75 2.22
CA LEU A 14 -2.21 0.66 3.23
C LEU A 14 -2.39 1.65 4.39
N PRO A 15 -2.67 2.95 4.17
CA PRO A 15 -2.88 3.89 5.26
C PRO A 15 -4.04 3.52 6.18
N ARG A 16 -5.21 3.14 5.62
CA ARG A 16 -6.39 2.73 6.41
C ARG A 16 -6.14 1.43 7.14
N PHE A 17 -5.45 0.48 6.51
CA PHE A 17 -5.06 -0.77 7.17
C PHE A 17 -4.15 -0.51 8.36
N LEU A 18 -3.09 0.30 8.19
CA LEU A 18 -2.17 0.66 9.28
C LEU A 18 -2.94 1.31 10.44
N ASN A 19 -3.74 2.34 10.17
CA ASN A 19 -4.47 3.07 11.22
C ASN A 19 -5.48 2.20 12.00
N LYS A 20 -6.13 1.25 11.32
CA LYS A 20 -7.16 0.38 11.93
C LYS A 20 -6.60 -0.87 12.61
N HIS A 21 -5.56 -1.47 12.04
CA HIS A 21 -5.11 -2.82 12.42
C HIS A 21 -3.67 -2.86 12.97
N VAL A 22 -2.92 -1.76 12.90
CA VAL A 22 -1.55 -1.67 13.38
C VAL A 22 -1.42 -0.47 14.33
N PRO A 23 -1.78 -0.64 15.62
CA PRO A 23 -1.79 0.46 16.59
C PRO A 23 -0.45 1.20 16.70
N GLU A 24 0.68 0.52 16.48
CA GLU A 24 2.02 1.12 16.51
C GLU A 24 2.17 2.22 15.44
N SER A 25 1.43 2.16 14.32
CA SER A 25 1.52 3.15 13.26
C SER A 25 1.03 4.53 13.70
N ARG A 26 0.20 4.62 14.76
CA ARG A 26 -0.34 5.90 15.28
C ARG A 26 0.72 6.76 15.94
N GLN A 27 1.86 6.17 16.31
CA GLN A 27 2.98 6.89 16.93
C GLN A 27 3.78 7.69 15.89
N ILE A 28 3.62 7.38 14.60
CA ILE A 28 4.36 7.99 13.49
C ILE A 28 3.66 9.29 13.08
N LYS A 29 4.03 10.38 13.76
CA LYS A 29 3.49 11.73 13.53
C LYS A 29 4.24 12.35 12.35
N LYS A 30 3.60 12.43 11.17
CA LYS A 30 4.04 13.03 9.86
C LYS A 30 3.94 12.08 8.65
N MET A 31 3.12 11.05 8.76
CA MET A 31 2.79 10.18 7.63
C MET A 31 1.74 10.82 6.72
N LYS A 32 2.10 11.07 5.46
CA LYS A 32 1.20 11.44 4.36
C LYS A 32 0.93 10.20 3.51
N HIS A 33 -0.19 10.23 2.78
CA HIS A 33 -0.54 9.15 1.87
C HIS A 33 -1.33 9.63 0.67
N SER A 34 -1.17 8.94 -0.45
CA SER A 34 -2.01 9.18 -1.63
C SER A 34 -3.42 8.65 -1.41
N ASN A 35 -4.38 9.27 -2.09
CA ASN A 35 -5.77 8.82 -2.10
C ASN A 35 -6.06 8.03 -3.39
N ILE A 36 -5.56 6.79 -3.46
CA ILE A 36 -5.83 5.89 -4.61
C ILE A 36 -7.18 5.20 -4.37
N THR A 37 -8.27 5.87 -4.77
CA THR A 37 -9.63 5.34 -4.66
C THR A 37 -10.05 4.60 -5.92
N ILE A 38 -10.96 3.63 -5.76
CA ILE A 38 -11.57 2.91 -6.88
C ILE A 38 -12.28 3.92 -7.79
N GLY A 39 -12.09 3.77 -9.11
CA GLY A 39 -12.67 4.66 -10.12
C GLY A 39 -11.77 5.82 -10.53
N ASN A 40 -10.70 6.12 -9.77
CA ASN A 40 -9.75 7.14 -10.18
C ASN A 40 -8.79 6.60 -11.24
N LEU A 41 -8.60 7.40 -12.29
CA LEU A 41 -7.63 7.11 -13.32
C LEU A 41 -6.22 7.44 -12.78
N ILE A 42 -5.32 6.46 -12.89
CA ILE A 42 -3.89 6.66 -12.64
C ILE A 42 -3.25 6.91 -14.00
N PRO A 43 -2.64 8.09 -14.24
CA PRO A 43 -1.97 8.38 -15.50
C PRO A 43 -0.88 7.35 -15.82
N ALA A 44 -0.62 7.13 -17.11
CA ALA A 44 0.52 6.33 -17.51
C ALA A 44 1.83 7.10 -17.26
N GLY A 45 2.87 6.39 -16.83
CA GLY A 45 4.21 6.98 -16.65
C GLY A 45 4.39 7.86 -15.42
N VAL A 46 3.43 7.89 -14.48
CA VAL A 46 3.59 8.63 -13.22
C VAL A 46 3.96 7.72 -12.07
N HIS A 47 4.80 8.25 -11.18
CA HIS A 47 5.04 7.66 -9.87
C HIS A 47 3.99 8.17 -8.88
N VAL A 48 3.34 7.25 -8.16
CA VAL A 48 2.37 7.59 -7.12
C VAL A 48 2.90 7.13 -5.78
N ASN A 49 3.18 8.08 -4.89
CA ASN A 49 3.64 7.80 -3.53
C ASN A 49 2.47 7.33 -2.67
N ILE A 50 2.33 6.02 -2.43
CA ILE A 50 1.25 5.48 -1.59
C ILE A 50 1.40 5.97 -0.14
N LEU A 51 2.64 6.04 0.34
CA LEU A 51 3.00 6.47 1.69
C LEU A 51 4.23 7.37 1.61
N GLU A 52 4.24 8.44 2.39
CA GLU A 52 5.34 9.40 2.45
C GLU A 52 5.52 9.90 3.88
N ILE A 53 6.76 10.11 4.31
CA ILE A 53 7.07 10.72 5.61
C ILE A 53 7.60 12.13 5.36
N ASP A 54 6.94 13.12 5.95
CA ASP A 54 7.30 14.52 5.79
C ASP A 54 8.42 14.93 6.76
N HIS A 55 9.57 15.36 6.24
CA HIS A 55 10.70 15.98 6.95
C HIS A 55 10.89 15.51 8.42
N SER A 56 11.09 14.20 8.62
CA SER A 56 11.38 13.61 9.92
C SER A 56 12.12 12.28 9.79
N GLN A 57 13.42 12.28 10.05
CA GLN A 57 14.23 11.06 10.06
C GLN A 57 13.69 10.04 11.07
N THR A 58 13.36 10.48 12.27
CA THR A 58 12.81 9.60 13.32
C THR A 58 11.53 8.89 12.89
N SER A 59 10.62 9.60 12.22
CA SER A 59 9.39 8.99 11.70
C SER A 59 9.66 8.04 10.53
N ALA A 60 10.68 8.35 9.70
CA ALA A 60 11.13 7.51 8.62
C ALA A 60 11.72 6.19 9.14
N ASP A 61 12.55 6.24 10.17
CA ASP A 61 13.14 5.06 10.79
C ASP A 61 12.05 4.18 11.44
N GLN A 62 11.09 4.81 12.14
CA GLN A 62 9.96 4.10 12.75
C GLN A 62 9.09 3.39 11.70
N ILE A 63 8.78 4.04 10.58
CA ILE A 63 7.98 3.39 9.53
C ILE A 63 8.75 2.25 8.86
N LEU A 64 10.06 2.40 8.65
CA LEU A 64 10.90 1.34 8.07
C LEU A 64 10.89 0.09 8.96
N VAL A 65 11.14 0.25 10.26
CA VAL A 65 11.09 -0.85 11.23
C VAL A 65 9.71 -1.51 11.24
N LEU A 66 8.64 -0.71 11.20
CA LEU A 66 7.28 -1.21 11.17
C LEU A 66 7.00 -2.03 9.90
N LEU A 67 7.40 -1.53 8.73
CA LEU A 67 7.19 -2.20 7.45
C LEU A 67 8.00 -3.50 7.36
N GLU A 68 9.22 -3.54 7.89
CA GLU A 68 10.01 -4.77 7.97
C GLU A 68 9.35 -5.82 8.87
N LYS A 69 8.82 -5.40 10.03
CA LYS A 69 8.04 -6.29 10.91
C LYS A 69 6.83 -6.84 10.16
N LEU A 70 6.04 -5.99 9.51
CA LEU A 70 4.85 -6.41 8.77
C LEU A 70 5.19 -7.35 7.60
N LYS A 71 6.31 -7.11 6.90
CA LYS A 71 6.82 -7.99 5.85
C LYS A 71 7.12 -9.39 6.40
N LYS A 72 7.78 -9.50 7.57
CA LYS A 72 8.02 -10.78 8.26
C LYS A 72 6.71 -11.47 8.66
N GLU A 73 5.67 -10.70 8.95
CA GLU A 73 4.31 -11.19 9.22
C GLU A 73 3.48 -11.50 7.95
N LYS A 74 4.15 -11.59 6.79
CA LYS A 74 3.54 -11.89 5.49
C LYS A 74 2.51 -10.83 5.06
N LEU A 75 2.77 -9.56 5.35
CA LEU A 75 2.04 -8.46 4.72
C LEU A 75 2.32 -8.47 3.21
N SER A 76 1.27 -8.43 2.41
CA SER A 76 1.36 -8.25 0.96
C SER A 76 0.27 -7.29 0.48
N LEU A 77 0.63 -6.42 -0.44
CA LEU A 77 -0.27 -5.45 -1.08
C LEU A 77 -0.67 -6.00 -2.45
N THR A 78 -1.96 -5.91 -2.79
CA THR A 78 -2.44 -6.24 -4.12
C THR A 78 -3.29 -5.13 -4.70
N ILE A 79 -2.94 -4.69 -5.90
CA ILE A 79 -3.69 -3.71 -6.67
C ILE A 79 -4.32 -4.45 -7.85
N ILE A 80 -5.64 -4.32 -7.99
CA ILE A 80 -6.36 -4.74 -9.19
C ILE A 80 -6.79 -3.47 -9.88
N TYR A 81 -6.44 -3.33 -11.16
CA TYR A 81 -6.82 -2.18 -11.97
C TYR A 81 -7.38 -2.64 -13.32
N GLN A 82 -8.10 -1.74 -13.98
CA GLN A 82 -8.64 -1.94 -15.31
C GLN A 82 -7.96 -0.95 -16.27
N SER A 83 -7.48 -1.44 -17.40
CA SER A 83 -6.93 -0.60 -18.46
C SER A 83 -8.04 0.14 -19.21
N VAL A 84 -7.68 1.14 -20.00
CA VAL A 84 -8.61 1.84 -20.90
C VAL A 84 -9.23 0.90 -21.94
N TYR A 85 -8.57 -0.23 -22.23
CA TYR A 85 -9.05 -1.28 -23.13
C TYR A 85 -9.92 -2.33 -22.42
N LYS A 86 -10.40 -2.03 -21.21
CA LYS A 86 -11.22 -2.89 -20.35
C LYS A 86 -10.55 -4.16 -19.82
N GLU A 87 -9.26 -4.37 -20.07
CA GLU A 87 -8.51 -5.50 -19.53
C GLU A 87 -8.24 -5.32 -18.04
N ARG A 88 -8.28 -6.41 -17.28
CA ARG A 88 -8.02 -6.39 -15.84
C ARG A 88 -6.65 -6.97 -15.54
N TRP A 89 -5.95 -6.29 -14.63
CA TRP A 89 -4.59 -6.62 -14.26
C TRP A 89 -4.44 -6.59 -12.75
N LYS A 90 -3.56 -7.46 -12.26
CA LYS A 90 -3.25 -7.63 -10.85
C LYS A 90 -1.76 -7.40 -10.63
N LEU A 91 -1.45 -6.46 -9.75
CA LEU A 91 -0.10 -6.19 -9.25
C LEU A 91 -0.01 -6.69 -7.83
N VAL A 92 1.00 -7.51 -7.54
CA VAL A 92 1.26 -8.03 -6.19
C VAL A 92 2.62 -7.53 -5.75
N SER A 93 2.73 -7.03 -4.51
CA SER A 93 4.01 -6.59 -3.96
C SER A 93 5.05 -7.71 -4.01
N GLY A 94 6.22 -7.40 -4.57
CA GLY A 94 7.31 -8.37 -4.77
C GLY A 94 7.26 -9.12 -6.10
N ASN A 95 6.20 -8.95 -6.90
CA ASN A 95 6.17 -9.39 -8.29
C ASN A 95 6.42 -8.18 -9.21
N HIS A 96 7.35 -8.32 -10.15
CA HIS A 96 7.70 -7.27 -11.10
C HIS A 96 6.77 -7.22 -12.32
N ALA A 97 6.08 -8.32 -12.62
CA ALA A 97 5.18 -8.42 -13.75
C ALA A 97 3.71 -8.37 -13.29
N PRO A 98 2.84 -7.60 -13.97
CA PRO A 98 1.41 -7.69 -13.76
C PRO A 98 0.86 -9.05 -14.23
N GLU A 99 -0.08 -9.60 -13.48
CA GLU A 99 -0.84 -10.80 -13.83
C GLU A 99 -2.15 -10.39 -14.51
N LYS A 100 -2.45 -10.94 -15.68
CA LYS A 100 -3.75 -10.74 -16.34
C LYS A 100 -4.84 -11.48 -15.57
N LEU A 101 -6.00 -10.84 -15.41
CA LEU A 101 -7.20 -11.40 -14.77
C LEU A 101 -8.31 -11.69 -15.78
#